data_AF-A0A6H1ZWF6-F1
#
_entry.id   AF-A0A6H1ZWF6-F1
#
_cell.length_a   1.000
_cell.length_b   1.000
_cell.length_c   1.000
_cell.angle_alpha   90.00
_cell.angle_beta   90.00
_cell.angle_gamma   90.00
#
_symmetry.space_group_name_H-M   'P 1'
#
loop_
_entity.id
_entity.type
_entity.pdbx_description
1 polymer ?
#
loop_
_entity_poly.entity_id
_entity_poly.type
_entity_poly.pdbx_seq_one_letter_code
_entity_poly.pdbx_strand_id
1 'polypeptide(L)'
;MAGEMSEAYLEWLEREEETVGLGAAMRAATDIEEAKKLLTEELGYTPTDAQVEAFTGAGTMKYKTMPEIGVGFERIEHVWGKQSTYRDILTGRFVSPRYVTEAIARLEL
;
A
#
# COMPACT_ATOMS: atom_id res chain seq x y z
N MET A 1 3.81 6.64 17.22
CA MET A 1 4.64 6.55 15.99
C MET A 1 3.73 6.20 14.81
N ALA A 2 2.72 7.04 14.53
CA ALA A 2 1.81 6.86 13.40
C ALA A 2 2.31 7.60 12.14
N GLY A 3 3.56 8.09 12.16
CA GLY A 3 4.07 9.11 11.23
C GLY A 3 4.99 8.61 10.11
N GLU A 4 5.31 7.32 10.04
CA GLU A 4 6.00 6.75 8.88
C GLU A 4 5.47 5.33 8.63
N MET A 5 4.27 5.22 8.06
CA MET A 5 4.02 4.06 7.20
C MET A 5 4.98 4.18 6.03
N SER A 6 6.08 3.44 6.10
CA SER A 6 7.16 3.56 5.15
C SER A 6 6.72 3.09 3.77
N GLU A 7 7.27 3.72 2.73
CA GLU A 7 7.08 3.30 1.33
C GLU A 7 7.34 1.80 1.14
N ALA A 8 8.22 1.23 1.97
CA ALA A 8 8.50 -0.21 1.99
C ALA A 8 7.27 -1.08 2.29
N TYR A 9 6.32 -0.64 3.11
CA TYR A 9 5.09 -1.41 3.36
C TYR A 9 4.10 -1.33 2.19
N LEU A 10 4.05 -0.19 1.48
CA LEU A 10 3.29 -0.08 0.24
C LEU A 10 3.90 -0.93 -0.86
N GLU A 11 5.23 -0.95 -0.95
CA GLU A 11 5.97 -1.82 -1.84
C GLU A 11 5.73 -3.30 -1.56
N TRP A 12 5.71 -3.66 -0.27
CA TRP A 12 5.38 -5.00 0.16
C TRP A 12 3.98 -5.40 -0.31
N LEU A 13 2.98 -4.57 -0.03
CA LEU A 13 1.61 -4.82 -0.47
C LEU A 13 1.51 -4.98 -2.00
N GLU A 14 2.12 -4.09 -2.78
CA GLU A 14 2.11 -4.18 -4.24
C GLU A 14 2.78 -5.47 -4.75
N ARG A 15 3.87 -5.91 -4.12
CA ARG A 15 4.52 -7.18 -4.47
C ARG A 15 3.58 -8.37 -4.21
N GLU A 16 2.88 -8.36 -3.08
CA GLU A 16 1.94 -9.45 -2.79
C GLU A 16 0.72 -9.39 -3.73
N GLU A 17 0.24 -8.21 -4.09
CA GLU A 17 -0.80 -8.03 -5.13
C GLU A 17 -0.40 -8.65 -6.47
N GLU A 18 0.84 -8.49 -6.90
CA GLU A 18 1.35 -9.12 -8.12
C GLU A 18 1.34 -10.65 -8.03
N THR A 19 1.47 -11.19 -6.83
CA THR A 19 1.57 -12.63 -6.56
C THR A 19 0.19 -13.29 -6.44
N VAL A 20 -0.71 -12.70 -5.64
CA VAL A 20 -2.03 -13.27 -5.30
C VAL A 20 -3.20 -12.62 -6.08
N GLY A 21 -2.92 -11.54 -6.80
CA GLY A 21 -3.92 -10.73 -7.49
C GLY A 21 -4.57 -9.67 -6.60
N LEU A 22 -4.95 -8.54 -7.23
CA LEU A 22 -5.55 -7.37 -6.57
C LEU A 22 -6.74 -7.73 -5.66
N GLY A 23 -7.65 -8.58 -6.12
CA GLY A 23 -8.85 -8.92 -5.36
C GLY A 23 -8.56 -9.65 -4.04
N ALA A 24 -7.56 -10.53 -4.01
CA ALA A 24 -7.17 -11.25 -2.80
C ALA A 24 -6.43 -10.33 -1.84
N ALA A 25 -5.45 -9.58 -2.33
CA ALA A 25 -4.69 -8.63 -1.55
C ALA A 25 -5.56 -7.50 -0.98
N MET A 26 -6.51 -6.96 -1.74
CA MET A 26 -7.41 -5.91 -1.27
C MET A 26 -8.31 -6.38 -0.12
N ARG A 27 -8.83 -7.62 -0.17
CA ARG A 27 -9.59 -8.19 0.97
C ARG A 27 -8.71 -8.30 2.21
N ALA A 28 -7.55 -8.93 2.08
CA ALA A 28 -6.57 -9.09 3.15
C ALA A 28 -6.11 -7.74 3.74
N ALA A 29 -5.92 -6.73 2.90
CA ALA A 29 -5.54 -5.39 3.30
C ALA A 29 -6.61 -4.63 4.10
N THR A 30 -7.87 -5.08 4.08
CA THR A 30 -9.01 -4.43 4.77
C THR A 30 -9.54 -5.20 5.97
N ASP A 31 -9.09 -6.44 6.18
CA ASP A 31 -9.54 -7.31 7.27
C ASP A 31 -8.34 -8.05 7.87
N ILE A 32 -8.16 -7.94 9.19
CA ILE A 32 -7.00 -8.50 9.92
C ILE A 32 -6.95 -10.02 9.85
N GLU A 33 -8.09 -10.70 9.87
CA GLU A 33 -8.14 -12.16 9.83
C GLU A 33 -7.85 -12.66 8.41
N GLU A 34 -8.37 -11.97 7.39
CA GLU A 34 -7.99 -12.24 5.99
C GLU A 34 -6.51 -11.91 5.72
N ALA A 35 -5.95 -10.87 6.36
CA ALA A 35 -4.52 -10.56 6.30
C ALA A 35 -3.69 -11.73 6.84
N LYS A 36 -4.01 -12.22 8.04
CA LYS A 36 -3.32 -13.37 8.62
C LYS A 36 -3.40 -14.57 7.70
N LYS A 37 -4.60 -14.91 7.23
CA LYS A 37 -4.83 -16.06 6.36
C LYS A 37 -4.02 -15.97 5.08
N LEU A 38 -4.08 -14.83 4.37
CA LEU A 38 -3.33 -14.63 3.13
C LEU A 38 -1.82 -14.71 3.39
N LEU A 39 -1.33 -14.03 4.42
CA LEU A 39 0.08 -14.04 4.79
C LEU A 39 0.58 -15.44 5.15
N THR A 40 -0.20 -16.24 5.87
CA THR A 40 0.22 -17.58 6.30
C THR A 40 -0.03 -18.68 5.28
N GLU A 41 -1.23 -18.75 4.71
CA GLU A 41 -1.67 -19.89 3.89
C GLU A 41 -1.25 -19.74 2.43
N GLU A 42 -1.34 -18.53 1.87
CA GLU A 42 -1.07 -18.30 0.45
C GLU A 42 0.38 -17.88 0.21
N LEU A 43 0.93 -17.04 1.11
CA LEU A 43 2.28 -16.47 0.97
C LEU A 43 3.34 -17.17 1.82
N GLY A 44 2.94 -18.03 2.77
CA GLY A 44 3.85 -18.86 3.58
C GLY A 44 4.64 -18.10 4.64
N TYR A 45 4.22 -16.91 5.04
CA TYR A 45 4.81 -16.16 6.14
C TYR A 45 4.35 -16.68 7.51
N THR A 46 5.15 -16.40 8.54
CA THR A 46 4.70 -16.45 9.94
C THR A 46 4.67 -15.02 10.48
N PRO A 47 3.64 -14.23 10.15
CA PRO A 47 3.63 -12.81 10.48
C PRO A 47 3.44 -12.60 11.98
N THR A 48 4.15 -11.62 12.52
CA THR A 48 3.85 -11.05 13.84
C THR A 48 2.63 -10.14 13.78
N ASP A 49 1.97 -9.88 14.91
CA ASP A 49 0.82 -8.97 14.96
C ASP A 49 1.15 -7.58 14.40
N ALA A 50 2.36 -7.08 14.67
CA ALA A 50 2.85 -5.81 14.12
C ALA A 50 2.99 -5.83 12.59
N GLN A 51 3.35 -6.97 12.00
CA GLN A 51 3.42 -7.10 10.54
C GLN A 51 2.02 -7.18 9.92
N VAL A 52 1.07 -7.81 10.60
CA VAL A 52 -0.34 -7.83 10.16
C VAL A 52 -0.93 -6.43 10.21
N GLU A 53 -0.66 -5.68 11.29
CA GLU A 53 -1.07 -4.29 11.43
C GLU A 53 -0.41 -3.40 10.36
N ALA A 54 0.88 -3.58 10.08
CA ALA A 54 1.57 -2.85 9.02
C ALA A 54 0.99 -3.16 7.63
N PHE A 55 0.64 -4.43 7.36
CA PHE A 55 0.03 -4.83 6.08
C PHE A 55 -1.34 -4.20 5.88
N THR A 56 -2.22 -4.27 6.89
CA THR A 56 -3.56 -3.66 6.83
C THR A 56 -3.49 -2.13 6.86
N GLY A 57 -2.50 -1.55 7.53
CA GLY A 57 -2.18 -0.12 7.49
C GLY A 57 -1.78 0.36 6.09
N ALA A 58 -0.92 -0.40 5.39
CA ALA A 58 -0.55 -0.13 4.00
C ALA A 58 -1.77 -0.22 3.07
N GLY A 59 -2.64 -1.20 3.33
CA GLY A 59 -3.95 -1.35 2.69
C GLY A 59 -4.83 -0.12 2.82
N THR A 60 -5.02 0.33 4.06
CA THR A 60 -5.79 1.55 4.37
C THR A 60 -5.22 2.75 3.65
N MET A 61 -3.89 2.92 3.68
CA MET A 61 -3.23 4.03 3.00
C MET A 61 -3.47 3.98 1.48
N LYS A 62 -3.20 2.83 0.83
CA LYS A 62 -3.28 2.67 -0.62
C LYS A 62 -4.71 2.76 -1.16
N TYR A 63 -5.67 2.09 -0.52
CA TYR A 63 -7.02 1.91 -1.07
C TYR A 63 -8.05 2.90 -0.55
N LYS A 64 -7.76 3.61 0.55
CA LYS A 64 -8.69 4.57 1.14
C LYS A 64 -8.10 5.98 1.20
N THR A 65 -6.98 6.16 1.91
CA THR A 65 -6.44 7.51 2.15
C THR A 65 -5.94 8.18 0.88
N MET A 66 -5.12 7.52 0.06
CA MET A 66 -4.61 8.13 -1.16
C MET A 66 -5.71 8.47 -2.18
N PRO A 67 -6.72 7.60 -2.42
CA PRO A 67 -7.86 7.96 -3.26
C PRO A 67 -8.65 9.19 -2.78
N GLU A 68 -8.77 9.41 -1.47
CA GLU A 68 -9.42 10.60 -0.91
C GLU A 68 -8.70 11.91 -1.29
N ILE A 69 -7.38 11.87 -1.48
CA ILE A 69 -6.57 13.00 -1.97
C ILE A 69 -6.33 12.95 -3.49
N GLY A 70 -6.99 12.04 -4.22
CA GLY A 70 -6.87 11.91 -5.67
C GLY A 70 -5.55 11.29 -6.15
N VAL A 71 -4.83 10.57 -5.28
CA VAL A 71 -3.54 9.94 -5.59
C VAL A 71 -3.65 8.42 -5.56
N GLY A 72 -2.94 7.74 -6.44
CA GLY A 72 -2.70 6.29 -6.40
C GLY A 72 -1.21 5.99 -6.24
N PHE A 73 -0.92 4.83 -5.66
CA PHE A 73 0.42 4.25 -5.59
C PHE A 73 0.56 3.11 -6.59
N GLU A 74 1.72 2.98 -7.22
CA GLU A 74 2.06 1.87 -8.11
C GLU A 74 3.57 1.62 -8.13
N ARG A 75 3.95 0.42 -8.56
CA ARG A 75 5.34 0.10 -8.92
C ARG A 75 5.47 -0.06 -10.43
N ILE A 76 6.19 0.88 -11.05
CA ILE A 76 6.46 0.82 -12.49
C ILE A 76 7.68 -0.05 -12.74
N GLU A 77 7.57 -0.97 -13.68
CA GLU A 77 8.70 -1.76 -14.16
C GLU A 77 9.52 -0.99 -15.19
N HIS A 78 10.82 -0.86 -14.93
CA HIS A 78 11.82 -0.34 -15.86
C HIS A 78 12.86 -1.42 -16.17
N VAL A 79 13.65 -1.21 -17.22
CA VAL A 79 14.74 -2.13 -17.60
C VAL A 79 15.82 -2.29 -16.51
N TRP A 80 15.89 -1.36 -15.57
CA TRP A 80 16.82 -1.37 -14.43
C TRP A 80 16.16 -1.76 -13.10
N GLY A 81 14.89 -2.16 -13.10
CA GLY A 81 14.16 -2.60 -11.90
C GLY A 81 12.82 -1.90 -11.72
N LYS A 82 12.13 -2.22 -10.62
CA LYS A 82 10.85 -1.61 -10.26
C LYS A 82 11.05 -0.35 -9.44
N GLN A 83 10.30 0.70 -9.77
CA GLN A 83 10.31 1.97 -9.05
C GLN A 83 8.91 2.28 -8.52
N SER A 84 8.85 2.59 -7.23
CA SER A 84 7.64 3.09 -6.56
C SER A 84 7.34 4.52 -6.99
N THR A 85 6.09 4.77 -7.37
CA THR A 85 5.65 6.08 -7.82
C THR A 85 4.25 6.39 -7.34
N TYR A 86 3.96 7.69 -7.21
CA TYR A 86 2.63 8.21 -6.92
C TYR A 86 2.08 8.89 -8.17
N ARG A 87 0.81 8.64 -8.49
CA ARG A 87 0.13 9.26 -9.63
C ARG A 87 -1.17 9.90 -9.24
N ASP A 88 -1.47 11.03 -9.88
CA ASP A 88 -2.80 11.62 -9.84
C ASP A 88 -3.79 10.70 -10.58
N ILE A 89 -4.86 10.29 -9.89
CA ILE A 89 -5.82 9.30 -10.40
C ILE A 89 -6.57 9.82 -11.63
N LEU A 90 -6.80 11.13 -11.72
CA LEU A 90 -7.61 11.73 -12.79
C LEU A 90 -6.80 11.96 -14.07
N THR A 91 -5.56 12.39 -13.92
CA THR A 91 -4.70 12.84 -15.03
C THR A 91 -3.59 11.87 -15.37
N GLY A 92 -3.31 10.89 -14.50
CA GLY A 92 -2.19 9.94 -14.64
C GLY A 92 -0.81 10.59 -14.50
N ARG A 93 -0.72 11.84 -14.06
CA ARG A 93 0.56 12.54 -13.89
C ARG A 93 1.28 12.06 -12.64
N PHE A 94 2.61 12.01 -12.70
CA PHE A 94 3.43 11.75 -11.53
C PHE A 94 3.29 12.86 -10.49
N VAL A 95 3.19 12.42 -9.23
CA VAL A 95 3.06 13.27 -8.05
C VAL A 95 4.28 13.04 -7.17
N SER A 96 4.82 14.11 -6.58
CA SER A 96 5.98 13.98 -5.71
C SER A 96 5.59 13.33 -4.37
N PRO A 97 6.45 12.49 -3.78
CA PRO A 97 6.18 11.91 -2.46
C PRO A 97 5.90 12.99 -1.39
N ARG A 98 6.63 14.11 -1.46
CA ARG A 98 6.41 15.27 -0.58
C ARG A 98 4.99 15.81 -0.66
N TYR A 99 4.44 15.96 -1.85
CA TYR A 99 3.05 16.40 -2.00
C TYR A 99 2.08 15.43 -1.33
N VAL A 100 2.30 14.12 -1.51
CA VAL A 100 1.45 13.08 -0.90
C VAL A 100 1.51 13.16 0.62
N THR A 101 2.69 13.26 1.20
CA THR A 101 2.85 13.41 2.66
C THR A 101 2.18 14.67 3.18
N GLU A 102 2.35 15.81 2.50
CA GLU A 102 1.70 17.08 2.88
C GLU A 102 0.17 17.03 2.75
N ALA A 103 -0.35 16.32 1.74
CA ALA A 103 -1.79 16.16 1.53
C ALA A 103 -2.42 15.24 2.59
N ILE A 104 -1.76 14.12 2.93
CA ILE A 104 -2.19 13.23 4.01
C ILE A 104 -2.22 13.99 5.35
N ALA A 105 -1.17 14.75 5.66
CA ALA A 105 -1.10 15.54 6.89
C ALA A 105 -2.23 16.58 7.01
N ARG A 106 -2.84 17.02 5.90
CA ARG A 106 -4.02 17.92 5.91
C ARG A 106 -5.33 17.20 6.18
N LEU A 107 -5.42 15.89 5.92
CA LEU A 107 -6.61 15.09 6.23
C LEU A 107 -6.69 14.70 7.71
N GLU A 108 -5.54 14.65 8.40
CA GLU A 108 -5.45 14.29 9.81
C GLU A 108 -5.65 15.50 10.77
N LEU A 109 -5.87 16.70 10.23
CA LEU A 109 -6.16 17.95 10.96
C LEU A 109 -7.67 18.21 11.05
#